data_AF-A0AA96MDI9-F1
#
_entry.id   AF-A0AA96MDI9-F1
#
_cell.length_a   1.000
_cell.length_b   1.000
_cell.length_c   1.000
_cell.angle_alpha   90.00
_cell.angle_beta   90.00
_cell.angle_gamma   90.00
#
_symmetry.space_group_name_H-M   'P 1'
#
loop_
_entity.id
_entity.type
_entity.pdbx_description
1 polymer ?
#
loop_
_entity_poly.entity_id
_entity_poly.type
_entity_poly.pdbx_seq_one_letter_code
_entity_poly.pdbx_strand_id
1 'polypeptide(L)'
;MMLILGWIIVSVLNWLLITTLINCRLMGLPIPALPKKHDPPEHLVTTRNRIDIQTNFECSAYSAAYLMRHYGIQASGEEIYKIMPYKIKSGYVYPKGIITLLKQQGFKATLHTGNIGQLKKEVSKNTPVIVFIKVNKNQNYLHFVPVIGYDEDYLYFAESLNELVNVTSMEYNRKVSISEFKELWNISELKMPLYRNIYITVSSNLKLH
;
A
#
# COMPACT_ATOMS: atom_id res chain seq x y z
N MET A 1 43.10 16.64 -4.81
CA MET A 1 42.09 15.76 -5.45
C MET A 1 41.49 14.74 -4.48
N MET A 2 42.29 13.93 -3.76
CA MET A 2 41.77 12.93 -2.81
C MET A 2 40.99 13.51 -1.61
N LEU A 3 41.39 14.65 -1.06
CA LEU A 3 40.69 15.30 0.06
C LEU A 3 39.30 15.83 -0.34
N ILE A 4 39.18 16.38 -1.56
CA ILE A 4 37.91 16.89 -2.10
C ILE A 4 36.95 15.71 -2.35
N LEU A 5 37.47 14.61 -2.93
CA LEU A 5 36.69 13.40 -3.16
C LEU A 5 36.18 12.79 -1.83
N GLY A 6 37.03 12.75 -0.79
CA GLY A 6 36.63 12.29 0.54
C GLY A 6 35.49 13.12 1.14
N TRP A 7 35.57 14.45 1.03
CA TRP A 7 34.52 15.37 1.50
C TRP A 7 33.17 15.16 0.80
N ILE A 8 33.20 14.96 -0.53
CA ILE A 8 31.99 14.69 -1.32
C ILE A 8 31.35 13.38 -0.85
N ILE A 9 32.14 12.31 -0.67
CA ILE A 9 31.65 11.00 -0.23
C ILE A 9 30.97 11.12 1.15
N VAL A 10 31.63 11.76 2.12
CA VAL A 10 31.07 11.96 3.46
C VAL A 10 29.77 12.75 3.41
N SER A 11 29.70 13.79 2.58
CA SER A 11 28.51 14.61 2.43
C SER A 11 27.34 13.82 1.85
N VAL A 12 27.58 12.99 0.84
CA VAL A 12 26.57 12.11 0.24
C VAL A 12 26.09 11.06 1.23
N LEU A 13 27.00 10.42 1.97
CA LEU A 13 26.65 9.43 2.99
C LEU A 13 25.81 10.04 4.11
N ASN A 14 26.18 11.25 4.58
CA ASN A 14 25.42 11.95 5.61
C ASN A 14 24.02 12.34 5.10
N TRP A 15 23.93 12.84 3.87
CA TRP A 15 22.65 13.15 3.22
C TRP A 15 21.74 11.91 3.10
N LEU A 16 22.30 10.76 2.68
CA LEU A 16 21.57 9.50 2.59
C LEU A 16 21.09 9.02 3.97
N LEU A 17 21.93 9.13 5.00
CA LEU A 17 21.57 8.75 6.37
C LEU A 17 20.42 9.62 6.90
N ILE A 18 20.54 10.95 6.81
CA ILE A 18 19.52 11.90 7.28
C ILE A 18 18.20 11.65 6.54
N THR A 19 18.26 11.53 5.21
CA THR A 19 17.07 11.29 4.39
C THR A 19 16.40 9.96 4.76
N THR A 20 17.19 8.91 5.00
CA THR A 20 16.67 7.60 5.43
C THR A 20 15.99 7.69 6.79
N LEU A 21 16.57 8.41 7.76
CA LEU A 21 15.97 8.61 9.08
C LEU A 21 14.64 9.37 9.00
N ILE A 22 14.58 10.43 8.19
CA ILE A 22 13.36 11.19 7.94
C ILE A 22 12.28 10.29 7.32
N ASN A 23 12.63 9.51 6.28
CA ASN A 23 11.69 8.59 5.67
C ASN A 23 11.19 7.54 6.66
N CYS A 24 12.06 6.91 7.46
CA CYS A 24 11.65 5.97 8.49
C CYS A 24 10.67 6.59 9.49
N ARG A 25 10.88 7.87 9.85
CA ARG A 25 10.00 8.60 10.77
C ARG A 25 8.63 8.92 10.17
N LEU A 26 8.57 9.26 8.89
CA LEU A 26 7.37 9.69 8.16
C LEU A 26 6.59 8.53 7.55
N MET A 27 7.27 7.66 6.80
CA MET A 27 6.70 6.52 6.07
C MET A 27 6.52 5.28 6.95
N GLY A 28 7.30 5.16 8.03
CA GLY A 28 7.45 3.91 8.78
C GLY A 28 8.58 3.04 8.23
N LEU A 29 9.04 2.05 9.00
CA LEU A 29 10.09 1.13 8.57
C LEU A 29 9.44 -0.12 7.94
N PRO A 30 9.63 -0.39 6.64
CA PRO A 30 9.12 -1.60 6.03
C PRO A 30 9.94 -2.80 6.53
N ILE A 31 9.25 -3.89 6.89
CA ILE A 31 9.89 -5.15 7.24
C ILE A 31 9.90 -6.11 6.05
N PRO A 32 11.02 -6.83 5.78
CA PRO A 32 11.04 -7.85 4.75
C PRO A 32 9.96 -8.90 4.97
N ALA A 33 9.20 -9.19 3.92
CA ALA A 33 8.19 -10.24 3.96
C ALA A 33 8.84 -11.64 4.10
N LEU A 34 8.13 -12.55 4.76
CA LEU A 34 8.62 -13.92 4.96
C LEU A 34 8.68 -14.70 3.64
N PRO A 35 9.54 -15.73 3.55
CA PRO A 35 9.62 -16.59 2.38
C PRO A 35 8.29 -17.28 2.03
N LYS A 36 8.13 -17.59 0.75
CA LYS A 36 6.96 -18.26 0.19
C LYS A 36 6.98 -19.76 0.53
N LYS A 37 5.84 -20.28 1.00
CA LYS A 37 5.45 -21.69 0.79
C LYS A 37 4.24 -21.66 -0.16
N HIS A 38 4.02 -22.74 -0.90
CA HIS A 38 3.07 -22.82 -2.01
C HIS A 38 1.72 -22.14 -1.70
N ASP A 39 1.26 -21.28 -2.61
CA ASP A 39 -0.04 -20.60 -2.56
C ASP A 39 -0.93 -21.17 -3.68
N PRO A 40 -2.27 -21.04 -3.61
CA PRO A 40 -3.14 -21.40 -4.73
C PRO A 40 -2.79 -20.53 -5.97
N PRO A 41 -3.00 -21.06 -7.20
CA PRO A 41 -2.67 -20.37 -8.45
C PRO A 41 -3.48 -19.07 -8.61
N GLU A 42 -4.70 -19.06 -8.07
CA GLU A 42 -5.61 -17.93 -8.03
C GLU A 42 -6.26 -17.80 -6.65
N HIS A 43 -6.69 -16.60 -6.30
CA HIS A 43 -7.48 -16.33 -5.09
C HIS A 43 -8.27 -15.04 -5.26
N LEU A 44 -9.50 -15.01 -4.74
CA LEU A 44 -10.31 -13.80 -4.63
C LEU A 44 -10.87 -13.70 -3.21
N VAL A 45 -10.74 -12.53 -2.59
CA VAL A 45 -11.31 -12.28 -1.26
C VAL A 45 -12.84 -12.35 -1.35
N THR A 46 -13.45 -13.23 -0.56
CA THR A 46 -14.88 -13.57 -0.67
C THR A 46 -15.80 -12.73 0.22
N THR A 47 -15.24 -12.00 1.18
CA THR A 47 -16.05 -11.16 2.07
C THR A 47 -16.71 -10.03 1.29
N ARG A 48 -18.03 -9.93 1.38
CA ARG A 48 -18.80 -8.85 0.75
C ARG A 48 -18.29 -7.50 1.23
N ASN A 49 -18.07 -6.60 0.27
CA ASN A 49 -17.63 -5.24 0.52
C ASN A 49 -18.19 -4.33 -0.58
N ARG A 50 -17.93 -3.03 -0.47
CA ARG A 50 -18.21 -2.06 -1.52
C ARG A 50 -16.96 -1.27 -1.84
N ILE A 51 -16.87 -0.83 -3.08
CA ILE A 51 -15.79 0.02 -3.57
C ILE A 51 -16.34 1.44 -3.65
N ASP A 52 -15.78 2.33 -2.86
CA ASP A 52 -16.15 3.75 -2.86
C ASP A 52 -15.17 4.50 -3.77
N ILE A 53 -15.65 5.51 -4.51
CA ILE A 53 -14.85 6.35 -5.40
C ILE A 53 -14.47 7.66 -4.69
N GLN A 54 -13.18 8.01 -4.71
CA GLN A 54 -12.69 9.25 -4.12
C GLN A 54 -12.84 10.43 -5.09
N THR A 55 -12.95 11.64 -4.55
CA THR A 55 -13.01 12.88 -5.33
C THR A 55 -11.77 13.77 -5.17
N ASN A 56 -10.97 13.56 -4.11
CA ASN A 56 -9.76 14.32 -3.78
C ASN A 56 -8.56 13.39 -3.53
N PHE A 57 -7.49 13.87 -2.89
CA PHE A 57 -6.28 13.08 -2.57
C PHE A 57 -6.45 12.16 -1.33
N GLU A 58 -7.43 11.25 -1.37
CA GLU A 58 -7.93 10.54 -0.18
C GLU A 58 -7.72 9.02 -0.21
N CYS A 59 -7.03 8.49 -1.22
CA CYS A 59 -6.83 7.05 -1.45
C CYS A 59 -6.43 6.23 -0.20
N SER A 60 -5.64 6.81 0.70
CA SER A 60 -5.26 6.18 1.97
C SER A 60 -6.47 5.86 2.86
N ALA A 61 -7.44 6.76 2.91
CA ALA A 61 -8.64 6.60 3.73
C ALA A 61 -9.65 5.65 3.10
N TYR A 62 -9.82 5.71 1.78
CA TYR A 62 -10.65 4.78 1.03
C TYR A 62 -10.11 3.35 1.12
N SER A 63 -8.80 3.17 0.98
CA SER A 63 -8.12 1.89 1.17
C SER A 63 -8.29 1.35 2.60
N ALA A 64 -8.11 2.21 3.61
CA ALA A 64 -8.31 1.83 5.01
C ALA A 64 -9.78 1.46 5.30
N ALA A 65 -10.74 2.23 4.79
CA ALA A 65 -12.17 1.98 4.94
C ALA A 65 -12.58 0.65 4.29
N TYR A 66 -12.05 0.33 3.11
CA TYR A 66 -12.26 -0.97 2.47
C TYR A 66 -11.81 -2.12 3.39
N LEU A 67 -10.62 -2.01 3.99
CA LEU A 67 -10.13 -2.99 4.96
C LEU A 67 -10.97 -3.07 6.23
N MET A 68 -11.42 -1.94 6.77
CA MET A 68 -12.28 -1.92 7.96
C MET A 68 -13.62 -2.64 7.69
N ARG A 69 -14.22 -2.41 6.52
CA ARG A 69 -15.45 -3.09 6.09
C ARG A 69 -15.26 -4.58 5.86
N HIS A 70 -14.08 -5.00 5.40
CA HIS A 70 -13.74 -6.43 5.32
C HIS A 70 -13.84 -7.12 6.69
N TYR A 71 -13.61 -6.39 7.78
CA TYR A 71 -13.81 -6.88 9.16
C TYR A 71 -15.17 -6.48 9.77
N GLY A 72 -16.17 -6.17 8.95
CA GLY A 72 -17.53 -5.85 9.41
C GLY A 72 -17.72 -4.47 10.03
N ILE A 73 -16.68 -3.62 10.03
CA ILE A 73 -16.78 -2.26 10.56
C ILE A 73 -17.37 -1.35 9.48
N GLN A 74 -18.47 -0.68 9.80
CA GLN A 74 -19.02 0.35 8.93
C GLN A 74 -18.06 1.55 8.87
N ALA A 75 -17.46 1.75 7.71
CA ALA A 75 -16.52 2.85 7.45
C ALA A 75 -16.78 3.45 6.07
N SER A 76 -16.62 4.76 5.94
CA SER A 76 -16.59 5.47 4.65
C SER A 76 -15.21 6.12 4.46
N GLY A 77 -14.75 6.22 3.21
CA GLY A 77 -13.47 6.87 2.91
C GLY A 77 -13.41 8.31 3.42
N GLU A 78 -14.49 9.07 3.25
CA GLU A 78 -14.60 10.47 3.66
C GLU A 78 -14.49 10.66 5.18
N GLU A 79 -15.24 9.89 5.98
CA GLU A 79 -15.19 10.01 7.45
C GLU A 79 -13.84 9.57 7.99
N ILE A 80 -13.27 8.50 7.42
CA ILE A 80 -11.94 8.03 7.77
C ILE A 80 -10.87 9.08 7.43
N TYR A 81 -11.03 9.80 6.32
CA TYR A 81 -10.08 10.83 5.90
C TYR A 81 -10.02 12.02 6.87
N LYS A 82 -11.16 12.41 7.47
CA LYS A 82 -11.22 13.50 8.47
C LYS A 82 -10.28 13.23 9.65
N ILE A 83 -10.28 12.00 10.15
CA ILE A 83 -9.47 11.56 11.30
C ILE A 83 -8.09 11.00 10.94
N MET A 84 -7.77 10.90 9.64
CA MET A 84 -6.52 10.29 9.18
C MET A 84 -5.27 11.06 9.68
N PRO A 85 -4.35 10.41 10.42
CA PRO A 85 -3.13 11.06 10.87
C PRO A 85 -2.09 11.13 9.74
N TYR A 86 -1.04 11.94 9.91
CA TYR A 86 0.08 12.06 8.96
C TYR A 86 -0.32 12.58 7.56
N LYS A 87 -1.39 13.37 7.47
CA LYS A 87 -1.72 14.19 6.29
C LYS A 87 -0.64 15.26 6.07
N ILE A 88 -0.17 15.41 4.84
CA ILE A 88 0.65 16.55 4.44
C ILE A 88 -0.23 17.69 3.92
N LYS A 89 0.34 18.88 3.72
CA LYS A 89 -0.42 20.08 3.31
C LYS A 89 -1.23 19.90 2.02
N SER A 90 -0.78 19.04 1.11
CA SER A 90 -1.48 18.71 -0.14
C SER A 90 -2.59 17.67 0.01
N GLY A 91 -2.82 17.14 1.22
CA GLY A 91 -3.86 16.13 1.51
C GLY A 91 -3.36 14.68 1.47
N TYR A 92 -2.26 14.40 0.76
CA TYR A 92 -1.67 13.05 0.76
C TYR A 92 -1.28 12.58 2.17
N VAL A 93 -1.17 11.26 2.31
CA VAL A 93 -0.91 10.61 3.60
C VAL A 93 0.28 9.68 3.44
N TYR A 94 1.22 9.71 4.38
CA TYR A 94 2.31 8.74 4.42
C TYR A 94 1.77 7.35 4.80
N PRO A 95 2.42 6.22 4.38
CA PRO A 95 1.98 4.87 4.75
C PRO A 95 1.79 4.67 6.27
N LYS A 96 2.61 5.36 7.08
CA LYS A 96 2.48 5.40 8.54
C LYS A 96 1.12 5.90 9.02
N GLY A 97 0.47 6.81 8.29
CA GLY A 97 -0.88 7.29 8.59
C GLY A 97 -1.90 6.17 8.60
N ILE A 98 -1.93 5.35 7.54
CA ILE A 98 -2.80 4.17 7.43
C ILE A 98 -2.53 3.20 8.59
N ILE A 99 -1.26 2.91 8.88
CA ILE A 99 -0.86 1.98 9.94
C ILE A 99 -1.28 2.50 11.32
N THR A 100 -1.05 3.79 11.60
CA THR A 100 -1.43 4.41 12.88
C THR A 100 -2.94 4.40 13.06
N LEU A 101 -3.70 4.79 12.03
CA LEU A 101 -5.16 4.74 12.06
C LEU A 101 -5.66 3.33 12.36
N LEU A 102 -5.24 2.32 11.59
CA LEU A 102 -5.70 0.95 11.76
C LEU A 102 -5.34 0.39 13.15
N LYS A 103 -4.15 0.72 13.68
CA LYS A 103 -3.77 0.36 15.05
C LYS A 103 -4.66 1.02 16.10
N GLN A 104 -5.01 2.29 15.92
CA GLN A 104 -5.96 2.99 16.80
C GLN A 104 -7.36 2.36 16.76
N GLN A 105 -7.74 1.76 15.64
CA GLN A 105 -8.99 0.99 15.48
C GLN A 105 -8.88 -0.46 15.98
N GLY A 106 -7.79 -0.83 16.67
CA GLY A 106 -7.62 -2.16 17.27
C GLY A 106 -7.06 -3.24 16.34
N PHE A 107 -6.68 -2.90 15.12
CA PHE A 107 -6.06 -3.84 14.18
C PHE A 107 -4.55 -3.98 14.41
N LYS A 108 -4.02 -5.15 14.03
CA LYS A 108 -2.59 -5.33 13.81
C LYS A 108 -2.26 -4.99 12.36
N ALA A 109 -1.72 -3.80 12.12
CA ALA A 109 -1.28 -3.34 10.81
C ALA A 109 0.26 -3.27 10.71
N THR A 110 0.82 -3.75 9.60
CA THR A 110 2.27 -3.84 9.40
C THR A 110 2.68 -3.43 8.00
N LEU A 111 3.73 -2.61 7.88
CA LEU A 111 4.34 -2.24 6.60
C LEU A 111 5.38 -3.28 6.19
N HIS A 112 5.23 -3.83 5.01
CA HIS A 112 6.15 -4.79 4.43
C HIS A 112 6.81 -4.25 3.17
N THR A 113 7.93 -4.87 2.80
CA THR A 113 8.49 -4.84 1.44
C THR A 113 8.65 -6.28 0.95
N GLY A 114 8.43 -6.52 -0.35
CA GLY A 114 8.51 -7.87 -0.89
C GLY A 114 8.39 -7.99 -2.41
N ASN A 115 7.93 -9.16 -2.85
CA ASN A 115 7.71 -9.51 -4.26
C ASN A 115 6.28 -10.04 -4.49
N ILE A 116 5.94 -10.31 -5.76
CA ILE A 116 4.61 -10.80 -6.17
C ILE A 116 4.19 -12.05 -5.43
N GLY A 117 5.09 -13.01 -5.25
CA GLY A 117 4.75 -14.25 -4.54
C GLY A 117 4.37 -14.00 -3.09
N GLN A 118 5.07 -13.07 -2.42
CA GLN A 118 4.77 -12.69 -1.04
C GLN A 118 3.48 -11.88 -0.94
N LEU A 119 3.19 -11.00 -1.91
CA LEU A 119 1.92 -10.30 -1.99
C LEU A 119 0.75 -11.27 -2.18
N LYS A 120 0.86 -12.21 -3.14
CA LYS A 120 -0.15 -13.26 -3.39
C LYS A 120 -0.42 -14.09 -2.13
N LYS A 121 0.63 -14.49 -1.40
CA LYS A 121 0.52 -15.19 -0.11
C LYS A 121 -0.27 -14.42 0.94
N GLU A 122 -0.14 -13.10 1.01
CA GLU A 122 -0.86 -12.31 1.99
C GLU A 122 -2.33 -12.14 1.58
N VAL A 123 -2.61 -11.96 0.29
CA VAL A 123 -3.97 -11.92 -0.26
C VAL A 123 -4.69 -13.27 -0.10
N SER A 124 -3.98 -14.39 -0.27
CA SER A 124 -4.53 -15.76 -0.15
C SER A 124 -4.98 -16.12 1.28
N LYS A 125 -4.64 -15.30 2.29
CA LYS A 125 -5.21 -15.39 3.65
C LYS A 125 -6.64 -14.86 3.74
N ASN A 126 -7.27 -14.60 2.59
CA ASN A 126 -8.60 -14.04 2.47
C ASN A 126 -8.73 -12.67 3.15
N THR A 127 -7.68 -11.86 3.08
CA THR A 127 -7.66 -10.48 3.61
C THR A 127 -7.10 -9.54 2.53
N PRO A 128 -7.75 -8.40 2.24
CA PRO A 128 -7.21 -7.41 1.31
C PRO A 128 -5.83 -6.92 1.75
N VAL A 129 -4.97 -6.57 0.79
CA VAL A 129 -3.63 -6.03 1.07
C VAL A 129 -3.51 -4.66 0.43
N ILE A 130 -3.22 -3.60 1.20
CA ILE A 130 -3.03 -2.28 0.60
C ILE A 130 -1.62 -2.20 0.02
N VAL A 131 -1.51 -1.94 -1.27
CA VAL A 131 -0.22 -1.69 -1.93
C VAL A 131 -0.03 -0.19 -2.15
N PHE A 132 1.23 0.23 -2.27
CA PHE A 132 1.59 1.61 -2.62
C PHE A 132 2.27 1.62 -3.99
N ILE A 133 1.56 2.16 -4.98
CA ILE A 133 1.94 2.09 -6.39
C ILE A 133 1.98 3.48 -7.01
N LYS A 134 2.64 3.62 -8.16
CA LYS A 134 2.44 4.77 -9.05
C LYS A 134 1.06 4.68 -9.69
N VAL A 135 0.40 5.83 -9.89
CA VAL A 135 -0.84 5.93 -10.68
C VAL A 135 -0.58 5.45 -12.11
N ASN A 136 0.51 5.95 -12.71
CA ASN A 136 0.96 5.61 -14.06
C ASN A 136 2.48 5.43 -14.08
N LYS A 137 2.99 4.65 -15.04
CA LYS A 137 4.44 4.35 -15.19
C LYS A 137 5.32 5.61 -15.29
N ASN A 138 4.81 6.66 -15.94
CA ASN A 138 5.53 7.89 -16.25
C ASN A 138 5.31 9.01 -15.22
N GLN A 139 4.55 8.76 -14.16
CA GLN A 139 4.19 9.78 -13.17
C GLN A 139 4.69 9.37 -11.77
N ASN A 140 5.10 10.38 -10.99
CA ASN A 140 5.52 10.19 -9.60
C ASN A 140 4.36 10.32 -8.61
N TYR A 141 3.12 10.41 -9.09
CA TYR A 141 1.94 10.37 -8.22
C TYR A 141 1.77 8.96 -7.69
N LEU A 142 1.74 8.85 -6.37
CA LEU A 142 1.61 7.58 -5.67
C LEU A 142 0.19 7.40 -5.17
N HIS A 143 -0.25 6.16 -5.12
CA HIS A 143 -1.61 5.77 -4.86
C HIS A 143 -1.65 4.53 -3.97
N PHE A 144 -2.52 4.56 -2.96
CA PHE A 144 -2.84 3.39 -2.15
C PHE A 144 -4.06 2.71 -2.73
N VAL A 145 -3.96 1.41 -2.94
CA VAL A 145 -5.08 0.59 -3.44
C VAL A 145 -5.09 -0.78 -2.76
N PRO A 146 -6.25 -1.30 -2.34
CA PRO A 146 -6.37 -2.68 -1.88
C PRO A 146 -6.29 -3.67 -3.05
N VAL A 147 -5.37 -4.63 -2.94
CA VAL A 147 -5.36 -5.87 -3.72
C VAL A 147 -6.31 -6.85 -3.04
N ILE A 148 -7.25 -7.38 -3.81
CA ILE A 148 -8.32 -8.26 -3.30
C ILE A 148 -8.36 -9.60 -4.01
N GLY A 149 -7.49 -9.82 -4.99
CA GLY A 149 -7.35 -11.11 -5.63
C GLY A 149 -6.27 -11.13 -6.69
N TYR A 150 -6.06 -12.31 -7.25
CA TYR A 150 -5.11 -12.56 -8.32
C TYR A 150 -5.45 -13.84 -9.06
N ASP A 151 -4.96 -13.95 -10.29
CA ASP A 151 -4.81 -15.20 -11.03
C ASP A 151 -3.34 -15.39 -11.44
N GLU A 152 -3.03 -16.27 -12.39
CA GLU A 152 -1.67 -16.50 -12.86
C GLU A 152 -1.02 -15.23 -13.45
N ASP A 153 -1.80 -14.39 -14.12
CA ASP A 153 -1.34 -13.30 -14.99
C ASP A 153 -1.65 -11.89 -14.44
N TYR A 154 -2.61 -11.76 -13.54
CA TYR A 154 -3.21 -10.51 -13.12
C TYR A 154 -3.40 -10.37 -11.61
N LEU A 155 -3.50 -9.13 -11.17
CA LEU A 155 -3.98 -8.72 -9.85
C LEU A 155 -5.32 -7.98 -9.98
N TYR A 156 -6.16 -8.12 -8.96
CA TYR A 156 -7.49 -7.52 -8.86
C TYR A 156 -7.53 -6.53 -7.71
N PHE A 157 -8.14 -5.37 -7.95
CA PHE A 157 -8.08 -4.22 -7.05
C PHE A 157 -9.47 -3.65 -6.74
N ALA A 158 -9.61 -3.12 -5.53
CA ALA A 158 -10.69 -2.23 -5.14
C ALA A 158 -10.24 -0.77 -5.34
N GLU A 159 -10.29 -0.31 -6.59
CA GLU A 159 -9.81 0.99 -7.03
C GLU A 159 -10.76 2.13 -6.64
N SER A 160 -10.20 3.20 -6.09
CA SER A 160 -10.95 4.39 -5.65
C SER A 160 -10.84 5.55 -6.63
N LEU A 161 -9.85 5.55 -7.52
CA LEU A 161 -9.73 6.50 -8.63
C LEU A 161 -10.57 6.04 -9.83
N ASN A 162 -11.63 6.78 -10.12
CA ASN A 162 -12.58 6.43 -11.18
C ASN A 162 -11.91 6.28 -12.56
N GLU A 163 -10.90 7.10 -12.83
CA GLU A 163 -10.15 7.10 -14.08
C GLU A 163 -9.28 5.85 -14.30
N LEU A 164 -9.04 5.05 -13.24
CA LEU A 164 -8.27 3.80 -13.32
C LEU A 164 -9.15 2.55 -13.36
N VAL A 165 -10.47 2.70 -13.25
CA VAL A 165 -11.45 1.62 -13.38
C VAL A 165 -11.44 1.07 -14.80
N ASN A 166 -11.28 -0.23 -14.93
CA ASN A 166 -11.24 -0.91 -16.24
C ASN A 166 -12.03 -2.22 -16.30
N VAL A 167 -12.73 -2.58 -15.21
CA VAL A 167 -13.62 -3.74 -15.15
C VAL A 167 -14.94 -3.36 -14.49
N THR A 168 -16.04 -3.85 -15.05
CA THR A 168 -17.36 -3.81 -14.43
C THR A 168 -17.62 -5.13 -13.71
N SER A 169 -17.29 -5.20 -12.42
CA SER A 169 -17.56 -6.34 -11.52
C SER A 169 -18.01 -5.81 -10.16
N MET A 170 -18.75 -6.62 -9.41
CA MET A 170 -19.18 -6.27 -8.05
C MET A 170 -18.06 -6.43 -7.02
N GLU A 171 -17.11 -7.33 -7.30
CA GLU A 171 -16.04 -7.73 -6.39
C GLU A 171 -14.82 -6.83 -6.53
N TYR A 172 -14.41 -6.52 -7.76
CA TYR A 172 -13.28 -5.66 -8.11
C TYR A 172 -13.63 -4.77 -9.30
N ASN A 173 -12.98 -3.61 -9.41
CA ASN A 173 -13.24 -2.65 -10.50
C ASN A 173 -11.96 -2.30 -11.30
N ARG A 174 -10.81 -2.86 -10.92
CA ARG A 174 -9.57 -2.74 -11.68
C ARG A 174 -8.82 -4.07 -11.74
N LYS A 175 -8.35 -4.41 -12.94
CA LYS A 175 -7.49 -5.56 -13.26
C LYS A 175 -6.21 -5.06 -13.89
N VAL A 176 -5.05 -5.51 -13.40
CA VAL A 176 -3.72 -5.11 -13.91
C VAL A 176 -2.85 -6.34 -14.10
N SER A 177 -2.14 -6.43 -15.22
CA SER A 177 -1.20 -7.52 -15.46
C SER A 177 -0.05 -7.49 -14.43
N ILE A 178 0.47 -8.66 -14.06
CA ILE A 178 1.56 -8.75 -13.08
C ILE A 178 2.82 -8.04 -13.57
N SER A 179 3.09 -8.06 -14.88
CA SER A 179 4.23 -7.34 -15.48
C SER A 179 4.10 -5.83 -15.30
N GLU A 180 2.94 -5.26 -15.66
CA GLU A 180 2.64 -3.86 -15.47
C GLU A 180 2.67 -3.47 -13.99
N PHE A 181 2.03 -4.26 -13.13
CA PHE A 181 1.99 -4.00 -11.70
C PHE A 181 3.39 -3.92 -11.09
N LYS A 182 4.34 -4.79 -11.49
CA LYS A 182 5.73 -4.72 -11.00
C LYS A 182 6.38 -3.37 -11.29
N GLU A 183 6.07 -2.74 -12.43
CA GLU A 183 6.57 -1.42 -12.78
C GLU A 183 5.92 -0.32 -11.93
N LEU A 184 4.60 -0.39 -11.74
CA LEU A 184 3.85 0.56 -10.89
C LEU A 184 4.27 0.46 -9.42
N TRP A 185 4.55 -0.75 -8.93
CA TRP A 185 4.86 -1.03 -7.53
C TRP A 185 6.32 -0.73 -7.14
N ASN A 186 7.20 -0.64 -8.13
CA ASN A 186 8.56 -0.19 -7.92
C ASN A 186 8.62 1.34 -7.79
N ILE A 187 8.29 1.82 -6.59
CA ILE A 187 8.30 3.25 -6.22
C ILE A 187 9.67 3.72 -5.68
N SER A 188 10.70 2.88 -5.76
CA SER A 188 12.02 3.22 -5.22
C SER A 188 12.60 4.42 -5.95
N GLU A 189 13.01 5.43 -5.19
CA GLU A 189 13.80 6.55 -5.68
C GLU A 189 15.12 6.60 -4.91
N LEU A 190 16.13 7.31 -5.44
CA LEU A 190 17.44 7.48 -4.78
C LEU A 190 17.28 7.97 -3.33
N LYS A 191 16.30 8.83 -3.09
CA LYS A 191 15.98 9.38 -1.77
C LYS A 191 15.17 8.43 -0.86
N MET A 192 14.68 7.29 -1.35
CA MET A 192 13.80 6.35 -0.63
C MET A 192 14.19 4.87 -0.86
N PRO A 193 15.44 4.47 -0.62
CA PRO A 193 15.96 3.16 -1.04
C PRO A 193 15.25 1.96 -0.39
N LEU A 194 14.63 2.14 0.78
CA LEU A 194 13.96 1.08 1.54
C LEU A 194 12.51 0.84 1.11
N TYR A 195 11.93 1.72 0.28
CA TYR A 195 10.48 1.75 0.04
C TYR A 195 10.06 1.14 -1.29
N ARG A 196 10.90 0.27 -1.86
CA ARG A 196 10.55 -0.52 -3.03
C ARG A 196 9.46 -1.54 -2.68
N ASN A 197 8.46 -1.69 -3.57
CA ASN A 197 7.46 -2.76 -3.50
C ASN A 197 6.83 -2.90 -2.10
N ILE A 198 6.38 -1.79 -1.52
CA ILE A 198 5.82 -1.81 -0.17
C ILE A 198 4.33 -2.09 -0.18
N TYR A 199 3.86 -2.72 0.88
CA TYR A 199 2.46 -3.05 1.08
C TYR A 199 2.14 -3.16 2.56
N ILE A 200 0.87 -3.01 2.92
CA ILE A 200 0.38 -3.04 4.29
C ILE A 200 -0.51 -4.26 4.45
N THR A 201 -0.14 -5.12 5.40
CA THR A 201 -0.99 -6.23 5.85
C THR A 201 -1.76 -5.81 7.09
N VAL A 202 -2.94 -6.40 7.25
CA VAL A 202 -3.78 -6.20 8.43
C VAL A 202 -4.26 -7.55 8.93
N SER A 203 -4.35 -7.69 10.24
CA SER A 203 -5.09 -8.76 10.90
C SER A 203 -5.92 -8.19 12.03
N SER A 204 -7.09 -8.77 12.26
CA SER A 204 -7.95 -8.41 13.38
C SER A 204 -7.78 -9.41 14.52
N ASN A 205 -7.70 -8.92 15.75
CA ASN A 205 -7.91 -9.74 16.95
C ASN A 205 -9.39 -9.79 17.34
N LEU A 206 -10.25 -8.99 16.71
CA LEU A 206 -11.69 -8.98 16.98
C LEU A 206 -12.25 -10.30 16.45
N LYS A 207 -12.81 -11.13 17.35
CA LYS A 207 -13.65 -12.24 16.93
C LYS A 207 -14.82 -11.63 16.16
N LEU A 208 -14.89 -11.88 14.86
CA LEU A 208 -16.08 -11.61 14.07
C LEU A 208 -17.16 -12.55 14.64
N HIS A 209 -18.15 -11.95 15.31
CA HIS A 209 -19.32 -12.65 15.85
C HIS A 209 -20.39 -12.78 14.76
#